data_AF-A0A7S2G6M6-F1
#
_entry.id   AF-A0A7S2G6M6-F1
#
_cell.length_a   1.000
_cell.length_b   1.000
_cell.length_c   1.000
_cell.angle_alpha   90.00
_cell.angle_beta   90.00
_cell.angle_gamma   90.00
#
_symmetry.space_group_name_H-M   'P 1'
#
loop_
_entity.id
_entity.type
_entity.pdbx_description
1 polymer ?
#
loop_
_entity_poly.entity_id
_entity_poly.type
_entity_poly.pdbx_seq_one_letter_code
_entity_poly.pdbx_strand_id
1 'polypeptide(L)'
;GGLELAFMSTTTHKEEAMKYARRSPGMILFEIQQGFVARGASIAWLSQYPKEEEILMPPLTVLEVSSTRIEGAVVIVELRPAMKPSDNGLRTGKESIDRIEEERAAAARKAEHEAAQREVKADEEAVREAVREAV
;
A
#
# COMPACT_ATOMS: atom_id res chain seq x y z
N GLY A 1 5.32 0.77 -11.34
CA GLY A 1 5.61 1.06 -9.93
C GLY A 1 7.07 0.75 -9.63
N GLY A 2 7.52 0.97 -8.40
CA GLY A 2 8.91 0.72 -8.00
C GLY A 2 9.10 0.85 -6.49
N LEU A 3 10.33 0.59 -6.03
CA LEU A 3 10.77 0.76 -4.65
C LEU A 3 11.89 1.81 -4.64
N GLU A 4 11.71 2.88 -3.87
CA GLU A 4 12.76 3.87 -3.61
C GLU A 4 13.57 3.43 -2.39
N LEU A 5 14.89 3.26 -2.56
CA LEU A 5 15.75 2.74 -1.50
C LEU A 5 16.25 3.85 -0.57
N ALA A 6 16.40 5.06 -1.09
CA ALA A 6 16.85 6.22 -0.34
C ALA A 6 15.67 7.01 0.25
N PHE A 7 15.99 8.06 1.01
CA PHE A 7 14.98 9.08 1.30
C PHE A 7 14.58 9.77 0.01
N MET A 8 13.28 9.98 -0.17
CA MET A 8 12.75 10.68 -1.34
C MET A 8 12.31 12.07 -0.95
N SER A 9 13.03 13.06 -1.46
CA SER A 9 12.70 14.48 -1.33
C SER A 9 11.54 14.82 -2.27
N THR A 10 10.49 15.43 -1.74
CA THR A 10 9.31 15.85 -2.49
C THR A 10 8.85 17.23 -2.02
N THR A 11 7.98 17.90 -2.75
CA THR A 11 7.47 19.24 -2.42
C THR A 11 5.97 19.31 -2.62
N THR A 12 5.30 20.13 -1.81
CA THR A 12 3.89 20.51 -1.98
C THR A 12 3.69 21.54 -3.10
N HIS A 13 4.76 22.21 -3.55
CA HIS A 13 4.71 23.24 -4.58
C HIS A 13 5.07 22.67 -5.96
N LYS A 14 4.05 22.46 -6.80
CA LYS A 14 4.24 21.95 -8.18
C LYS A 14 5.29 22.73 -8.97
N GLU A 15 5.32 24.05 -8.85
CA GLU A 15 6.28 24.87 -9.59
C GLU A 15 7.74 24.61 -9.17
N GLU A 16 7.99 24.24 -7.91
CA GLU A 16 9.34 23.89 -7.46
C GLU A 16 9.79 22.58 -8.09
N ALA A 17 8.92 21.56 -8.09
CA ALA A 17 9.19 20.29 -8.79
C ALA A 17 9.37 20.48 -10.30
N MET A 18 8.59 21.36 -10.93
CA MET A 18 8.69 21.64 -12.36
C MET A 18 10.02 22.30 -12.74
N LYS A 19 10.69 23.03 -11.85
CA LYS A 19 12.05 23.56 -12.11
C LYS A 19 13.04 22.43 -12.39
N TYR A 20 12.91 21.31 -11.69
CA TYR A 20 13.74 20.12 -11.91
C TYR A 20 13.32 19.36 -13.16
N ALA A 21 12.01 19.18 -13.37
CA ALA A 21 11.49 18.42 -14.50
C ALA A 21 11.65 19.13 -15.85
N ARG A 22 11.64 20.47 -15.91
CA ARG A 22 11.79 21.21 -17.18
C ARG A 22 13.24 21.33 -17.67
N ARG A 23 14.22 20.74 -16.98
CA ARG A 23 15.65 20.83 -17.35
C ARG A 23 15.99 20.13 -18.67
N SER A 24 15.19 19.15 -19.08
CA SER A 24 15.33 18.45 -20.37
C SER A 24 13.98 17.92 -20.84
N PRO A 25 13.71 17.86 -22.16
CA PRO A 25 12.54 17.17 -22.69
C PRO A 25 12.50 15.70 -22.27
N GLY A 26 11.30 15.18 -22.02
CA GLY A 26 11.08 13.77 -21.66
C GLY A 26 11.40 13.43 -20.20
N MET A 27 11.79 14.41 -19.39
CA MET A 27 11.95 14.23 -17.95
C MET A 27 10.62 13.88 -17.29
N ILE A 28 10.71 13.13 -16.20
CA ILE A 28 9.56 12.61 -15.47
C ILE A 28 9.34 13.46 -14.22
N LEU A 29 8.09 13.85 -13.97
CA LEU A 29 7.65 14.41 -12.69
C LEU A 29 6.74 13.40 -12.00
N PHE A 30 7.03 13.13 -10.73
CA PHE A 30 6.22 12.26 -9.88
C PHE A 30 5.21 13.09 -9.10
N GLU A 31 3.92 12.84 -9.35
CA GLU A 31 2.82 13.44 -8.60
C GLU A 31 2.27 12.42 -7.60
N ILE A 32 2.61 12.59 -6.32
CA ILE A 32 2.39 11.57 -5.29
C ILE A 32 1.14 11.92 -4.48
N GLN A 33 0.12 11.06 -4.57
CA GLN A 33 -1.11 11.16 -3.79
C GLN A 33 -0.91 10.49 -2.43
N GLN A 34 -0.56 11.29 -1.42
CA GLN A 34 -0.31 10.81 -0.06
C GLN A 34 -1.61 10.45 0.67
N GLY A 35 -1.58 9.37 1.44
CA GLY A 35 -2.67 8.94 2.32
C GLY A 35 -2.40 9.28 3.79
N PHE A 36 -3.33 8.92 4.69
CA PHE A 36 -3.13 9.14 6.13
C PHE A 36 -1.94 8.34 6.69
N VAL A 37 -1.79 7.10 6.24
CA VAL A 37 -0.77 6.15 6.73
C VAL A 37 0.54 6.28 5.94
N ALA A 38 0.45 6.42 4.62
CA ALA A 38 1.60 6.55 3.73
C ALA A 38 1.83 8.01 3.34
N ARG A 39 2.51 8.75 4.21
CA ARG A 39 2.86 10.17 4.02
C ARG A 39 4.26 10.52 4.53
N GLY A 40 4.86 11.52 3.93
CA GLY A 40 6.14 12.08 4.38
C GLY A 40 5.95 13.08 5.51
N ALA A 41 7.08 13.57 6.02
CA ALA A 41 7.12 14.61 7.03
C ALA A 41 7.70 15.89 6.45
N SER A 42 7.15 17.04 6.82
CA SER A 42 7.79 18.32 6.50
C SER A 42 9.08 18.46 7.30
N ILE A 43 10.16 18.83 6.61
CA ILE A 43 11.46 19.10 7.23
C ILE A 43 11.89 20.57 7.07
N ALA A 44 10.94 21.45 6.71
CA ALA A 44 11.22 22.87 6.46
C ALA A 44 11.91 23.58 7.64
N TRP A 45 11.61 23.19 8.88
CA TRP A 45 12.21 23.77 10.09
C TRP A 45 13.71 23.47 10.24
N LEU A 46 14.22 22.42 9.58
CA LEU A 46 15.64 22.01 9.63
C LEU A 46 16.35 22.22 8.29
N SER A 47 15.60 22.41 7.20
CA SER A 47 16.14 22.49 5.85
C SER A 47 16.94 23.78 5.62
N GLN A 48 18.01 23.68 4.81
CA GLN A 48 18.71 24.84 4.26
C GLN A 48 17.87 25.59 3.21
N TYR A 49 16.85 24.92 2.66
CA TYR A 49 15.93 25.43 1.65
C TYR A 49 14.47 25.39 2.14
N PRO A 50 14.13 26.10 3.24
CA PRO A 50 12.81 26.00 3.87
C PRO A 50 11.66 26.41 2.93
N LYS A 51 11.95 27.25 1.92
CA LYS A 51 10.98 27.73 0.94
C LYS A 51 10.61 26.67 -0.11
N GLU A 52 11.37 25.59 -0.22
CA GLU A 52 11.03 24.47 -1.12
C GLU A 52 9.90 23.61 -0.55
N GLU A 53 9.47 23.86 0.70
CA GLU A 53 8.43 23.10 1.41
C GLU A 53 8.60 21.59 1.27
N GLU A 54 9.81 21.15 1.57
CA GLU A 54 10.18 19.75 1.43
C GLU A 54 9.35 18.86 2.35
N ILE A 55 8.72 17.85 1.74
CA ILE A 55 8.12 16.69 2.38
C ILE A 55 9.05 15.50 2.13
N LEU A 56 9.71 15.03 3.18
CA LEU A 56 10.64 13.92 3.09
C LEU A 56 9.91 12.60 3.33
N MET A 57 9.93 11.72 2.34
CA MET A 57 9.44 10.35 2.47
C MET A 57 10.56 9.44 3.01
N PRO A 58 10.23 8.45 3.86
CA PRO A 58 11.22 7.53 4.39
C PRO A 58 11.81 6.61 3.29
N PRO A 59 12.99 6.02 3.53
CA PRO A 59 13.53 4.99 2.66
C PRO A 59 12.60 3.78 2.57
N LEU A 60 12.76 3.00 1.51
CA LEU A 60 11.93 1.84 1.19
C LEU A 60 10.46 2.21 0.93
N THR A 61 10.21 3.42 0.42
CA THR A 61 8.87 3.82 -0.03
C THR A 61 8.55 3.07 -1.33
N VAL A 62 7.47 2.29 -1.31
CA VAL A 62 6.93 1.63 -2.50
C VAL A 62 6.03 2.62 -3.24
N LEU A 63 6.15 2.69 -4.56
CA LEU A 63 5.40 3.59 -5.42
C LEU A 63 4.59 2.80 -6.44
N GLU A 64 3.28 2.86 -6.35
CA GLU A 64 2.36 2.31 -7.33
C GLU A 64 1.99 3.38 -8.36
N VAL A 65 2.02 3.05 -9.65
CA VAL A 65 1.62 3.99 -10.72
C VAL A 65 0.11 3.90 -10.88
N SER A 66 -0.58 5.02 -10.69
CA SER A 66 -2.03 5.10 -10.91
C SER A 66 -2.38 5.59 -12.30
N SER A 67 -1.63 6.56 -12.83
CA SER A 67 -1.87 7.11 -14.16
C SER A 67 -0.61 7.78 -14.72
N THR A 68 -0.65 8.15 -15.99
CA THR A 68 0.41 8.92 -16.64
C THR A 68 -0.22 9.91 -17.61
N ARG A 69 0.30 11.13 -17.63
CA ARG A 69 -0.10 12.19 -18.58
C ARG A 69 1.12 12.98 -19.03
N ILE A 70 0.95 13.81 -20.06
CA ILE A 70 2.00 14.68 -20.58
C ILE A 70 1.56 16.13 -20.39
N GLU A 71 2.41 16.95 -19.80
CA GLU A 71 2.24 18.39 -19.71
C GLU A 71 3.41 19.10 -20.38
N GLY A 72 3.18 19.60 -21.60
CA GLY A 72 4.23 20.17 -22.44
C GLY A 72 5.27 19.10 -22.82
N ALA A 73 6.52 19.28 -22.38
CA ALA A 73 7.62 18.35 -22.62
C ALA A 73 7.93 17.44 -21.41
N VAL A 74 7.10 17.46 -20.37
CA VAL A 74 7.28 16.69 -19.13
C VAL A 74 6.27 15.56 -19.06
N VAL A 75 6.74 14.35 -18.74
CA VAL A 75 5.88 13.20 -18.46
C VAL A 75 5.52 13.23 -16.98
N ILE A 76 4.25 13.36 -16.66
CA ILE A 76 3.77 13.31 -15.27
C ILE A 76 3.25 11.92 -14.98
N VAL A 77 3.80 11.29 -13.95
CA VAL A 77 3.38 9.98 -13.47
C VAL A 77 2.71 10.19 -12.12
N GLU A 78 1.42 9.87 -12.04
CA GLU A 78 0.68 9.89 -10.79
C GLU A 78 0.97 8.61 -10.02
N LEU A 79 1.30 8.76 -8.74
CA LEU A 79 1.78 7.70 -7.88
C LEU A 79 0.97 7.64 -6.59
N ARG A 80 0.80 6.42 -6.05
CA ARG A 80 0.36 6.20 -4.68
C ARG A 80 1.51 5.58 -3.87
N PRO A 81 1.89 6.18 -2.73
CA PRO A 81 2.92 5.60 -1.88
C PRO A 81 2.32 4.51 -1.00
N ALA A 82 3.12 3.48 -0.74
CA ALA A 82 2.89 2.49 0.29
C ALA A 82 4.14 2.36 1.15
N MET A 83 3.95 2.22 2.46
CA MET A 83 5.03 2.07 3.43
C MET A 83 5.06 0.64 3.94
N LYS A 84 6.25 0.09 4.15
CA LYS A 84 6.39 -1.20 4.84
C LYS A 84 5.97 -1.02 6.31
N PRO A 85 5.01 -1.81 6.84
CA PRO A 85 4.75 -1.84 8.27
C PRO A 85 6.02 -2.24 9.03
N SER A 86 6.27 -1.62 10.17
CA SER A 86 7.51 -1.76 10.95
C SER A 86 7.69 -3.11 11.66
N ASP A 87 6.86 -4.12 11.40
CA ASP A 87 7.01 -5.43 12.03
C ASP A 87 8.40 -6.04 11.72
N ASN A 88 9.11 -6.37 12.80
CA ASN A 88 10.52 -6.73 12.93
C ASN A 88 11.11 -7.52 11.75
N GLY A 89 12.18 -6.96 11.16
CA GLY A 89 13.06 -7.61 10.18
C GLY A 89 13.00 -7.02 8.77
N LEU A 90 14.15 -6.90 8.10
CA LEU A 90 14.21 -6.80 6.64
C LEU A 90 13.63 -8.10 6.09
N ARG A 91 12.42 -8.03 5.52
CA ARG A 91 11.80 -9.16 4.83
C ARG A 91 11.96 -8.96 3.34
N THR A 92 12.37 -10.00 2.65
CA THR A 92 12.44 -10.02 1.20
C THR A 92 11.04 -10.21 0.61
N GLY A 93 10.84 -9.80 -0.65
CA GLY A 93 9.55 -9.94 -1.32
C GLY A 93 9.04 -11.39 -1.34
N LYS A 94 9.94 -12.37 -1.41
CA LYS A 94 9.61 -13.81 -1.37
C LYS A 94 8.96 -14.22 -0.05
N GLU A 95 9.54 -13.82 1.08
CA GLU A 95 9.03 -14.17 2.41
C GLU A 95 7.63 -13.58 2.67
N SER A 96 7.33 -12.43 2.06
CA SER A 96 6.00 -11.80 2.17
C SER A 96 4.95 -12.54 1.34
N ILE A 97 5.31 -13.01 0.14
CA ILE A 97 4.43 -13.79 -0.73
C ILE A 97 4.12 -15.14 -0.11
N ASP A 98 5.15 -15.87 0.32
CA ASP A 98 5.01 -17.20 0.93
C ASP A 98 4.06 -17.13 2.15
N ARG A 99 4.15 -16.07 2.98
CA ARG A 99 3.26 -15.86 4.13
C ARG A 99 1.82 -15.52 3.72
N ILE A 100 1.62 -14.66 2.72
CA ILE A 100 0.28 -14.32 2.24
C ILE A 100 -0.42 -15.57 1.72
N GLU A 101 0.31 -16.44 1.03
CA GLU A 101 -0.22 -17.73 0.55
C GLU A 101 -0.58 -18.65 1.73
N GLU A 102 0.27 -18.75 2.75
CA GLU A 102 -0.02 -19.52 3.97
C GLU A 102 -1.22 -18.97 4.74
N GLU A 103 -1.32 -17.66 4.92
CA GLU A 103 -2.45 -16.99 5.58
C GLU A 103 -3.76 -17.23 4.82
N ARG A 104 -3.73 -17.18 3.49
CA ARG A 104 -4.89 -17.50 2.63
C ARG A 104 -5.29 -18.98 2.75
N ALA A 105 -4.31 -19.89 2.74
CA ALA A 105 -4.59 -21.32 2.92
C ALA A 105 -5.13 -21.65 4.32
N ALA A 106 -4.66 -20.94 5.36
CA ALA A 106 -5.19 -21.07 6.71
C ALA A 106 -6.62 -20.53 6.81
N ALA A 107 -6.91 -19.39 6.20
CA ALA A 107 -8.26 -18.83 6.13
C ALA A 107 -9.24 -19.75 5.39
N ALA A 108 -8.81 -20.36 4.29
CA ALA A 108 -9.60 -21.35 3.55
C ALA A 108 -9.92 -22.59 4.41
N ARG A 109 -8.92 -23.18 5.07
CA ARG A 109 -9.12 -24.31 5.99
C ARG A 109 -10.06 -23.98 7.14
N LYS A 110 -9.97 -22.76 7.67
CA LYS A 110 -10.88 -22.29 8.72
C LYS A 110 -12.31 -22.16 8.21
N ALA A 111 -12.51 -21.61 7.01
CA ALA A 111 -13.81 -21.49 6.38
C ALA A 111 -14.45 -22.86 6.09
N GLU A 112 -13.67 -23.83 5.61
CA GLU A 112 -14.12 -25.21 5.41
C GLU A 112 -14.55 -25.88 6.72
N HIS A 113 -13.76 -25.71 7.78
CA HIS A 113 -14.10 -26.25 9.10
C HIS A 113 -15.37 -25.62 9.67
N GLU A 114 -15.54 -24.29 9.52
CA GLU A 114 -16.75 -23.59 9.94
C GLU A 114 -17.98 -24.04 9.14
N ALA A 115 -17.83 -24.31 7.84
CA ALA A 115 -18.91 -24.83 7.01
C ALA A 115 -19.35 -26.24 7.46
N ALA A 116 -18.39 -27.15 7.69
CA ALA A 116 -18.67 -28.49 8.19
C ALA A 116 -19.34 -28.47 9.57
N GLN A 117 -18.92 -27.59 10.48
CA GLN A 117 -19.56 -27.43 11.77
C GLN A 117 -21.01 -26.93 11.66
N ARG A 118 -21.32 -26.07 10.68
CA ARG A 118 -22.70 -25.61 10.44
C ARG A 118 -23.59 -26.74 9.93
N GLU A 119 -23.08 -27.60 9.07
CA GLU A 119 -23.81 -28.76 8.55
C GLU A 119 -24.12 -29.77 9.66
N VAL A 120 -23.12 -30.14 10.47
CA VAL A 120 -23.32 -31.03 11.61
C VAL A 120 -24.34 -30.46 12.60
N LYS A 121 -24.29 -29.15 12.85
CA LYS A 121 -25.27 -28.50 13.74
C LYS A 121 -26.68 -28.51 13.16
N ALA A 122 -26.84 -28.33 11.85
CA ALA A 122 -28.14 -28.39 11.18
C ALA A 122 -28.74 -29.81 11.24
N ASP A 123 -27.91 -30.84 11.05
CA ASP A 123 -28.33 -32.24 11.18
C ASP A 123 -28.73 -32.58 12.63
N GLU A 124 -27.95 -32.14 13.62
CA GLU A 124 -28.32 -32.30 15.04
C GLU A 124 -29.65 -31.63 15.38
N GLU A 125 -29.92 -30.46 14.81
CA GLU A 125 -31.17 -29.72 15.02
C GLU A 125 -32.36 -30.43 14.35
N ALA A 126 -32.19 -30.93 13.12
CA ALA A 126 -33.19 -31.72 12.42
C ALA A 126 -33.53 -33.04 13.14
N VAL A 127 -32.51 -33.73 13.67
CA VAL A 127 -32.71 -34.95 14.49
C VAL A 127 -33.48 -34.62 15.77
N ARG A 128 -33.13 -33.53 16.45
CA ARG A 128 -33.84 -33.10 17.68
C ARG A 128 -35.30 -32.74 17.40
N GLU A 129 -35.58 -32.13 16.27
CA GLU A 129 -36.94 -31.79 15.85
C GLU A 129 -37.76 -33.06 15.54
N ALA A 130 -37.21 -33.99 14.76
CA ALA A 130 -37.87 -35.26 14.46
C ALA A 130 -38.16 -36.10 15.72
N VAL A 131 -37.25 -36.12 16.69
CA VAL A 131 -37.48 -36.79 17.99
C VAL A 131 -38.61 -36.10 18.77
N ARG A 132 -38.73 -34.77 18.70
CA ARG A 132 -39.81 -34.03 19.37
C ARG A 132 -41.18 -34.30 18.73
N GLU A 133 -41.26 -34.49 17.42
CA GLU A 133 -42.53 -34.80 16.74
C GLU A 133 -43.00 -36.26 16.97
N ALA A 134 -42.08 -37.16 17.32
CA ALA A 134 -42.38 -38.58 17.55
C ALA A 134 -42.85 -38.93 18.98
N VAL A 135 -42.82 -37.96 19.91
CA VAL A 135 -43.21 -38.11 21.34
C VAL A 135 -44.47 -37.30 21.61
#